data_AF-A0AA97AGV8-F1
#
_entry.id   AF-A0AA97AGV8-F1
#
_cell.length_a   1.000
_cell.length_b   1.000
_cell.length_c   1.000
_cell.angle_alpha   90.00
_cell.angle_beta   90.00
_cell.angle_gamma   90.00
#
_symmetry.space_group_name_H-M   'P 1'
#
loop_
_entity.id
_entity.type
_entity.pdbx_description
1 polymer ?
#
loop_
_entity_poly.entity_id
_entity_poly.type
_entity_poly.pdbx_seq_one_letter_code
_entity_poly.pdbx_strand_id
1 'polypeptide(L)'
;MNAYTRHRAGRPLGGAATPPPLSAPDPVERTERRDAPDRLGHFTADQLGRLCEVAGIGARQRTTHQRVLSELLGPAAALPLTDPPPSPSFVSDDHTPVEFSLTFPAGGAPVLRVLVDPGFAARSLPENARTARAAVGRLATQWGIDLGELTRLSDLFLPPEPHGPLTLWCALDLRPAGPTGVKLYLNPGARGIERAMETVTEAMTRLGHARAFEPVRRHVAARSPERAAFMFFALDVGPWAEPRVKVYVAHPGATAADAADAARLVPAACPERVAELCRLVGGEGPFDRLPLVSCYSFTGADTHHPTGHGLHVPVRAYVRDDRGAHDRAVRFLRRYGVRSTPLDRALDALTVRPLTAGVGLISYLSLVQAGRQAPRITTYFCPEAYRVLPPRQGTASPSPAPAPATERGSTAPQSTPQGFTVPRTTG
;
A
#
# COMPACT_ATOMS: atom_id res chain seq x y z
N MET A 1 -4.83 13.48 11.78
CA MET A 1 -6.04 13.20 10.99
C MET A 1 -5.62 13.01 9.53
N ASN A 2 -5.82 11.81 8.97
CA ASN A 2 -5.26 11.33 7.68
C ASN A 2 -6.11 11.81 6.48
N ALA A 3 -5.52 11.91 5.29
CA ALA A 3 -6.16 12.23 4.03
C ALA A 3 -7.45 11.41 3.74
N TYR A 4 -7.51 10.13 4.11
CA TYR A 4 -8.72 9.30 3.93
C TYR A 4 -9.89 9.75 4.83
N THR A 5 -9.62 10.27 6.04
CA THR A 5 -10.66 10.72 6.98
C THR A 5 -11.12 12.15 6.72
N ARG A 6 -10.25 13.03 6.20
CA ARG A 6 -10.65 14.41 5.85
C ARG A 6 -11.68 14.45 4.73
N HIS A 7 -11.60 13.54 3.78
CA HIS A 7 -12.52 13.51 2.64
C HIS A 7 -13.97 13.12 3.01
N ARG A 8 -14.21 12.70 4.26
CA ARG A 8 -15.55 12.38 4.80
C ARG A 8 -16.22 13.52 5.58
N ALA A 9 -15.49 14.55 6.00
CA ALA A 9 -16.03 15.61 6.85
C ALA A 9 -16.14 16.92 6.06
N GLY A 10 -17.31 17.16 5.47
CA GLY A 10 -17.66 18.47 4.92
C GLY A 10 -18.12 19.42 6.03
N ARG A 11 -17.35 20.49 6.31
CA ARG A 11 -17.88 21.75 6.85
C ARG A 11 -16.87 22.90 6.64
N PRO A 12 -17.34 24.13 6.37
CA PRO A 12 -16.50 25.27 6.01
C PRO A 12 -15.97 26.02 7.25
N LEU A 13 -14.73 26.50 7.19
CA LEU A 13 -14.16 27.47 8.12
C LEU A 13 -13.95 28.79 7.37
N GLY A 14 -14.55 29.86 7.88
CA GLY A 14 -14.32 31.23 7.42
C GLY A 14 -13.77 32.09 8.56
N GLY A 15 -12.95 33.07 8.21
CA GLY A 15 -12.54 34.18 9.09
C GLY A 15 -11.02 34.33 9.24
N ALA A 16 -10.40 35.07 8.33
CA ALA A 16 -8.98 35.43 8.32
C ALA A 16 -8.63 36.50 9.36
N ALA A 17 -7.40 36.47 9.87
CA ALA A 17 -6.72 37.62 10.46
C ALA A 17 -5.25 37.63 10.02
N THR A 18 -4.83 38.76 9.45
CA THR A 18 -3.53 39.04 8.85
C THR A 18 -2.47 39.36 9.91
N PRO A 19 -1.24 38.80 9.87
CA PRO A 19 -0.12 39.30 10.65
C PRO A 19 0.77 40.28 9.83
N PRO A 20 1.47 41.23 10.49
CA PRO A 20 2.25 42.29 9.84
C PRO A 20 3.63 41.80 9.38
N PRO A 21 4.32 42.54 8.47
CA PRO A 21 5.57 42.10 7.88
C PRO A 21 6.74 42.37 8.85
N LEU A 22 7.73 41.47 8.86
CA LEU A 22 9.02 41.71 9.52
C LEU A 22 10.14 41.72 8.47
N SER A 23 10.94 42.77 8.57
CA SER A 23 11.94 43.26 7.63
C SER A 23 13.12 42.30 7.39
N ALA A 24 13.67 42.38 6.19
CA ALA A 24 14.89 41.68 5.76
C ALA A 24 16.17 42.30 6.35
N PRO A 25 17.24 41.52 6.56
CA PRO A 25 18.60 42.02 6.61
C PRO A 25 19.38 41.72 5.31
N ASP A 26 20.33 42.61 5.02
CA ASP A 26 21.17 42.75 3.82
C ASP A 26 22.12 41.56 3.51
N PRO A 27 22.61 41.46 2.25
CA PRO A 27 23.28 40.29 1.74
C PRO A 27 24.77 40.29 2.11
N VAL A 28 25.20 39.25 2.82
CA VAL A 28 26.63 38.92 2.91
C VAL A 28 26.88 37.69 2.05
N GLU A 29 27.69 37.88 1.01
CA GLU A 29 28.23 36.83 0.16
C GLU A 29 28.84 35.71 1.02
N ARG A 30 28.24 34.52 0.93
CA ARG A 30 28.89 33.27 1.29
C ARG A 30 28.75 32.30 0.12
N THR A 31 29.87 32.14 -0.57
CA THR A 31 30.14 31.05 -1.50
C THR A 31 30.15 29.75 -0.72
N GLU A 32 28.98 29.18 -0.44
CA GLU A 32 28.83 27.86 0.16
C GLU A 32 28.27 26.91 -0.90
N ARG A 33 29.01 25.81 -1.14
CA ARG A 33 28.49 24.62 -1.81
C ARG A 33 27.18 24.24 -1.10
N ARG A 34 26.06 24.54 -1.75
CA ARG A 34 24.73 24.26 -1.21
C ARG A 34 24.52 22.75 -1.23
N ASP A 35 24.52 22.16 -0.04
CA ASP A 35 24.23 20.75 0.18
C ASP A 35 22.88 20.39 -0.48
N ALA A 36 22.95 19.48 -1.45
CA ALA A 36 21.82 18.92 -2.18
C ALA A 36 20.74 18.15 -1.37
N PRO A 37 20.94 17.66 -0.11
CA PRO A 37 19.89 16.97 0.67
C PRO A 37 18.58 17.73 0.88
N ASP A 38 18.54 19.04 0.71
CA ASP A 38 17.34 19.85 0.99
C ASP A 38 16.31 19.85 -0.15
N ARG A 39 16.51 19.08 -1.22
CA ARG A 39 15.56 18.97 -2.35
C ARG A 39 14.84 17.63 -2.35
N LEU A 40 13.53 17.65 -2.67
CA LEU A 40 12.68 16.46 -2.70
C LEU A 40 13.26 15.33 -3.59
N GLY A 41 13.72 15.68 -4.79
CA GLY A 41 14.26 14.72 -5.75
C GLY A 41 15.53 14.05 -5.23
N HIS A 42 16.45 14.83 -4.66
CA HIS A 42 17.70 14.30 -4.11
C HIS A 42 17.42 13.41 -2.88
N PHE A 43 16.60 13.88 -1.95
CA PHE A 43 16.21 13.12 -0.75
C PHE A 43 15.60 11.74 -1.10
N THR A 44 14.61 11.73 -2.00
CA THR A 44 13.93 10.48 -2.39
C THR A 44 14.80 9.60 -3.28
N ALA A 45 15.64 10.18 -4.15
CA ALA A 45 16.62 9.42 -4.94
C ALA A 45 17.69 8.78 -4.05
N ASP A 46 18.16 9.44 -3.01
CA ASP A 46 19.16 8.89 -2.09
C ASP A 46 18.60 7.73 -1.28
N GLN A 47 17.37 7.86 -0.77
CA GLN A 47 16.64 6.77 -0.14
C GLN A 47 16.46 5.58 -1.10
N LEU A 48 16.03 5.85 -2.34
CA LEU A 48 15.92 4.83 -3.37
C LEU A 48 17.26 4.14 -3.64
N GLY A 49 18.35 4.89 -3.68
CA GLY A 49 19.70 4.39 -3.88
C GLY A 49 20.12 3.38 -2.82
N ARG A 50 19.91 3.71 -1.55
CA ARG A 50 20.20 2.81 -0.42
C ARG A 50 19.27 1.59 -0.41
N LEU A 51 18.00 1.76 -0.74
CA LEU A 51 17.06 0.63 -0.88
C LEU A 51 17.42 -0.31 -2.03
N CYS A 52 17.95 0.22 -3.15
CA CYS A 52 18.47 -0.60 -4.24
C CYS A 52 19.57 -1.54 -3.76
N GLU A 53 20.47 -1.08 -2.87
CA GLU A 53 21.52 -1.94 -2.29
C GLU A 53 20.92 -3.05 -1.42
N VAL A 54 19.87 -2.76 -0.64
CA VAL A 54 19.14 -3.76 0.14
C VAL A 54 18.50 -4.83 -0.75
N ALA A 55 18.00 -4.42 -1.93
CA ALA A 55 17.41 -5.32 -2.92
C ALA A 55 18.44 -6.04 -3.80
N GLY A 56 19.75 -5.75 -3.64
CA GLY A 56 20.81 -6.36 -4.46
C GLY A 56 20.87 -5.81 -5.90
N ILE A 57 20.37 -4.60 -6.13
CA ILE A 57 20.44 -3.91 -7.42
C ILE A 57 21.82 -3.26 -7.59
N GLY A 58 22.49 -3.54 -8.69
CA GLY A 58 23.86 -3.06 -8.95
C GLY A 58 23.94 -1.55 -9.18
N ALA A 59 25.13 -0.98 -8.99
CA ALA A 59 25.36 0.47 -9.01
C ALA A 59 24.85 1.16 -10.29
N ARG A 60 25.07 0.57 -11.47
CA ARG A 60 24.60 1.12 -12.75
C ARG A 60 23.06 1.20 -12.81
N GLN A 61 22.37 0.11 -12.45
CA GLN A 61 20.90 0.07 -12.44
C GLN A 61 20.34 1.03 -11.40
N ARG A 62 20.95 1.09 -10.22
CA ARG A 62 20.62 2.05 -9.16
C ARG A 62 20.65 3.48 -9.67
N THR A 63 21.74 3.93 -10.30
CA THR A 63 21.84 5.29 -10.87
C THR A 63 20.74 5.55 -11.89
N THR A 64 20.40 4.56 -12.73
CA THR A 64 19.28 4.66 -13.67
C THR A 64 17.96 4.83 -12.95
N HIS A 65 17.67 4.04 -11.92
CA HIS A 65 16.40 4.12 -11.18
C HIS A 65 16.25 5.45 -10.43
N GLN A 66 17.33 5.96 -9.84
CA GLN A 66 17.36 7.29 -9.18
C GLN A 66 17.04 8.42 -10.18
N ARG A 67 17.60 8.34 -11.39
CA ARG A 67 17.32 9.30 -12.46
C ARG A 67 15.85 9.22 -12.90
N VAL A 68 15.33 8.02 -13.13
CA VAL A 68 13.94 7.80 -13.55
C VAL A 68 12.96 8.30 -12.49
N LEU A 69 13.25 8.10 -11.19
CA LEU A 69 12.44 8.68 -10.12
C LEU A 69 12.41 10.21 -10.22
N SER A 70 13.56 10.85 -10.42
CA SER A 70 13.64 12.31 -10.59
C SER A 70 12.89 12.80 -11.84
N GLU A 71 12.96 12.05 -12.95
CA GLU A 71 12.25 12.35 -14.20
C GLU A 71 10.73 12.22 -14.05
N LEU A 72 10.26 11.25 -13.26
CA LEU A 72 8.84 11.10 -12.91
C LEU A 72 8.35 12.23 -12.01
N LEU A 73 9.15 12.67 -11.04
CA LEU A 73 8.83 13.84 -10.21
C LEU A 73 8.85 15.15 -11.03
N GLY A 74 9.56 15.18 -12.15
CA GLY A 74 9.64 16.35 -13.03
C GLY A 74 10.15 17.60 -12.29
N PRO A 75 9.56 18.79 -12.52
CA PRO A 75 9.95 20.00 -11.81
C PRO A 75 9.84 19.90 -10.28
N ALA A 76 8.97 19.04 -9.76
CA ALA A 76 8.82 18.89 -8.32
C ALA A 76 10.06 18.29 -7.64
N ALA A 77 10.94 17.61 -8.39
CA ALA A 77 12.22 17.12 -7.88
C ALA A 77 13.10 18.26 -7.32
N ALA A 78 12.94 19.48 -7.83
CA ALA A 78 13.71 20.65 -7.41
C ALA A 78 13.09 21.43 -6.24
N LEU A 79 11.94 20.99 -5.71
CA LEU A 79 11.31 21.67 -4.58
C LEU A 79 12.15 21.54 -3.31
N PRO A 80 12.33 22.64 -2.56
CA PRO A 80 12.97 22.57 -1.25
C PRO A 80 12.06 21.86 -0.24
N LEU A 81 12.67 21.03 0.63
CA LEU A 81 11.99 20.33 1.72
C LEU A 81 11.77 21.21 2.96
N THR A 82 12.37 22.41 2.99
CA THR A 82 12.08 23.42 4.01
C THR A 82 10.67 23.99 3.87
N ASP A 83 10.09 23.90 2.68
CA ASP A 83 8.73 24.36 2.40
C ASP A 83 7.72 23.22 2.63
N PRO A 84 6.47 23.54 3.02
CA PRO A 84 5.42 22.54 3.10
C PRO A 84 5.11 21.94 1.71
N PRO A 85 4.54 20.71 1.65
CA PRO A 85 4.18 20.10 0.39
C PRO A 85 3.17 20.99 -0.37
N PRO A 86 3.42 21.34 -1.65
CA PRO A 86 2.57 22.28 -2.40
C PRO A 86 1.18 21.74 -2.73
N SER A 87 1.00 20.42 -2.66
CA SER A 87 -0.27 19.75 -2.93
C SER A 87 -0.42 18.54 -2.01
N PRO A 88 -1.64 18.19 -1.58
CA PRO A 88 -1.86 17.07 -0.67
C PRO A 88 -1.87 15.74 -1.44
N SER A 89 -0.71 15.27 -1.93
CA SER A 89 -0.63 13.96 -2.59
C SER A 89 -1.24 12.88 -1.69
N PHE A 90 -2.03 12.01 -2.29
CA PHE A 90 -2.68 10.90 -1.59
C PHE A 90 -1.81 9.63 -1.55
N VAL A 91 -0.58 9.69 -2.06
CA VAL A 91 0.40 8.59 -2.00
C VAL A 91 0.80 8.27 -0.56
N SER A 92 0.96 9.29 0.29
CA SER A 92 1.42 9.12 1.67
C SER A 92 0.76 10.11 2.64
N ASP A 93 0.81 9.80 3.93
CA ASP A 93 0.12 10.57 4.98
C ASP A 93 0.76 11.95 5.26
N ASP A 94 2.03 12.13 4.90
CA ASP A 94 2.74 13.42 4.98
C ASP A 94 2.73 14.20 3.65
N HIS A 95 2.03 13.67 2.64
CA HIS A 95 1.93 14.22 1.29
C HIS A 95 3.22 14.17 0.47
N THR A 96 4.21 13.39 0.90
CA THR A 96 5.32 13.02 0.00
C THR A 96 4.76 12.28 -1.22
N PRO A 97 5.09 12.70 -2.46
CA PRO A 97 4.55 12.08 -3.68
C PRO A 97 5.24 10.76 -4.03
N VAL A 98 5.89 10.11 -3.06
CA VAL A 98 6.65 8.88 -3.21
C VAL A 98 6.28 7.92 -2.08
N GLU A 99 6.14 6.64 -2.39
CA GLU A 99 6.06 5.55 -1.42
C GLU A 99 6.97 4.39 -1.89
N PHE A 100 7.74 3.81 -0.98
CA PHE A 100 8.54 2.61 -1.28
C PHE A 100 7.83 1.36 -0.80
N SER A 101 8.16 0.20 -1.35
CA SER A 101 7.77 -1.07 -0.75
C SER A 101 8.77 -2.18 -1.06
N LEU A 102 8.92 -3.11 -0.12
CA LEU A 102 9.70 -4.33 -0.30
C LEU A 102 8.78 -5.53 -0.27
N THR A 103 8.79 -6.31 -1.34
CA THR A 103 8.09 -7.60 -1.42
C THR A 103 9.07 -8.72 -1.16
N PHE A 104 8.75 -9.60 -0.22
CA PHE A 104 9.57 -10.73 0.19
C PHE A 104 9.02 -12.02 -0.42
N PRO A 105 9.64 -12.53 -1.50
CA PRO A 105 9.31 -13.85 -2.02
C PRO A 105 9.90 -14.94 -1.12
N ALA A 106 9.26 -16.12 -1.10
CA ALA A 106 9.82 -17.29 -0.44
C ALA A 106 11.18 -17.66 -1.07
N GLY A 107 12.25 -17.69 -0.27
CA GLY A 107 13.58 -18.14 -0.70
C GLY A 107 14.37 -17.19 -1.61
N GLY A 108 13.88 -15.97 -1.86
CA GLY A 108 14.54 -15.00 -2.76
C GLY A 108 14.92 -13.68 -2.11
N ALA A 109 15.67 -12.85 -2.84
CA ALA A 109 15.94 -11.46 -2.48
C ALA A 109 14.63 -10.63 -2.51
N PRO A 110 14.51 -9.59 -1.65
CA PRO A 110 13.33 -8.73 -1.69
C PRO A 110 13.27 -7.96 -3.01
N VAL A 111 12.05 -7.77 -3.52
CA VAL A 111 11.78 -6.97 -4.71
C VAL A 111 11.37 -5.57 -4.28
N LEU A 112 12.14 -4.58 -4.70
CA LEU A 112 11.89 -3.17 -4.42
C LEU A 112 10.87 -2.60 -5.41
N ARG A 113 9.94 -1.80 -4.91
CA ARG A 113 9.05 -0.98 -5.72
C ARG A 113 9.06 0.44 -5.20
N VAL A 114 8.99 1.41 -6.12
CA VAL A 114 8.70 2.82 -5.83
C VAL A 114 7.39 3.20 -6.51
N LEU A 115 6.48 3.86 -5.79
CA LEU A 115 5.25 4.47 -6.30
C LEU A 115 5.44 5.99 -6.30
N VAL A 116 5.03 6.66 -7.37
CA VAL A 116 5.20 8.11 -7.57
C VAL A 116 3.89 8.73 -8.03
N ASP A 117 3.55 9.91 -7.50
CA ASP A 117 2.56 10.84 -8.06
C ASP A 117 3.26 11.84 -8.99
N PRO A 118 3.29 11.58 -10.32
CA PRO A 118 4.10 12.39 -11.23
C PRO A 118 3.46 13.77 -11.49
N GLY A 119 2.19 13.96 -11.11
CA GLY A 119 1.49 15.24 -11.21
C GLY A 119 1.61 16.11 -9.96
N PHE A 120 2.42 15.71 -8.98
CA PHE A 120 2.62 16.46 -7.75
C PHE A 120 3.04 17.91 -8.03
N ALA A 121 2.61 18.84 -7.17
CA ALA A 121 2.78 20.29 -7.31
C ALA A 121 1.99 20.96 -8.45
N ALA A 122 1.17 20.21 -9.21
CA ALA A 122 0.17 20.82 -10.08
C ALA A 122 -0.87 21.62 -9.27
N ARG A 123 -1.37 22.72 -9.84
CA ARG A 123 -2.30 23.64 -9.15
C ARG A 123 -3.74 23.16 -9.13
N SER A 124 -4.06 22.12 -9.90
CA SER A 124 -5.40 21.54 -10.02
C SER A 124 -5.34 20.08 -10.44
N LEU A 125 -6.41 19.31 -10.21
CA LEU A 125 -6.49 17.90 -10.64
C LEU A 125 -6.42 17.73 -12.18
N PRO A 126 -7.05 18.58 -13.02
CA PRO A 126 -6.83 18.55 -14.47
C PRO A 126 -5.36 18.73 -14.88
N GLU A 127 -4.64 19.65 -14.22
CA GLU A 127 -3.21 19.85 -14.48
C GLU A 127 -2.39 18.66 -13.98
N ASN A 128 -2.70 18.12 -12.81
CA ASN A 128 -2.08 16.89 -12.27
C ASN A 128 -2.22 15.73 -13.26
N ALA A 129 -3.43 15.49 -13.80
CA ALA A 129 -3.69 14.44 -14.78
C ALA A 129 -2.88 14.62 -16.07
N ARG A 130 -2.81 15.85 -16.61
CA ARG A 130 -2.02 16.15 -17.82
C ARG A 130 -0.52 15.93 -17.57
N THR A 131 0.00 16.42 -16.45
CA THR A 131 1.41 16.25 -16.07
C THR A 131 1.75 14.78 -15.88
N ALA A 132 0.92 14.04 -15.14
CA ALA A 132 1.11 12.62 -14.90
C ALA A 132 1.08 11.79 -16.18
N ARG A 133 0.11 12.06 -17.07
CA ARG A 133 0.01 11.39 -18.38
C ARG A 133 1.20 11.69 -19.27
N ALA A 134 1.70 12.93 -19.27
CA ALA A 134 2.89 13.30 -20.04
C ALA A 134 4.16 12.61 -19.50
N ALA A 135 4.32 12.50 -18.18
CA ALA A 135 5.43 11.80 -17.57
C ALA A 135 5.43 10.30 -17.90
N VAL A 136 4.28 9.64 -17.73
CA VAL A 136 4.10 8.22 -18.10
C VAL A 136 4.30 8.00 -19.60
N GLY A 137 3.82 8.91 -20.45
CA GLY A 137 4.02 8.86 -21.90
C GLY A 137 5.50 8.90 -22.29
N ARG A 138 6.29 9.82 -21.70
CA ARG A 138 7.74 9.88 -21.94
C ARG A 138 8.45 8.59 -21.50
N LEU A 139 8.11 8.08 -20.32
CA LEU A 139 8.66 6.83 -19.80
C LEU A 139 8.34 5.66 -20.74
N ALA A 140 7.09 5.58 -21.20
CA ALA A 140 6.64 4.53 -22.09
C ALA A 140 7.35 4.58 -23.45
N THR A 141 7.51 5.77 -24.04
CA THR A 141 8.28 5.94 -25.28
C THR A 141 9.73 5.51 -25.09
N GLN A 142 10.38 5.92 -24.00
CA GLN A 142 11.76 5.57 -23.70
C GLN A 142 11.98 4.06 -23.55
N TRP A 143 10.98 3.35 -23.00
CA TRP A 143 11.07 1.92 -22.70
C TRP A 143 10.33 1.02 -23.70
N GLY A 144 9.75 1.60 -24.76
CA GLY A 144 8.96 0.85 -25.74
C GLY A 144 7.73 0.17 -25.14
N ILE A 145 7.10 0.78 -24.14
CA ILE A 145 5.90 0.25 -23.47
C ILE A 145 4.64 0.71 -24.21
N ASP A 146 3.76 -0.24 -24.51
CA ASP A 146 2.42 0.07 -25.01
C ASP A 146 1.52 0.58 -23.89
N LEU A 147 0.84 1.71 -24.16
CA LEU A 147 -0.16 2.32 -23.29
C LEU A 147 -1.59 2.19 -23.87
N GLY A 148 -1.82 1.23 -24.77
CA GLY A 148 -3.11 0.98 -25.40
C GLY A 148 -4.24 0.76 -24.40
N GLU A 149 -4.01 -0.01 -23.34
CA GLU A 149 -5.00 -0.20 -22.26
C GLU A 149 -5.35 1.09 -21.53
N LEU A 150 -4.35 1.90 -21.16
CA LEU A 150 -4.59 3.22 -20.55
C LEU A 150 -5.37 4.13 -21.49
N THR A 151 -5.04 4.10 -22.79
CA THR A 151 -5.70 4.91 -23.82
C THR A 151 -7.18 4.54 -23.94
N ARG A 152 -7.51 3.24 -23.97
CA ARG A 152 -8.90 2.73 -24.01
C ARG A 152 -9.75 3.13 -22.80
N LEU A 153 -9.12 3.48 -21.69
CA LEU A 153 -9.79 3.81 -20.43
C LEU A 153 -9.69 5.30 -20.05
N SER A 154 -9.04 6.13 -20.87
CA SER A 154 -8.71 7.51 -20.50
C SER A 154 -9.95 8.37 -20.26
N ASP A 155 -11.04 8.19 -21.02
CA ASP A 155 -12.30 8.90 -20.80
C ASP A 155 -12.98 8.55 -19.46
N LEU A 156 -12.73 7.36 -18.93
CA LEU A 156 -13.29 6.89 -17.66
C LEU A 156 -12.52 7.43 -16.45
N PHE A 157 -11.19 7.37 -16.51
CA PHE A 157 -10.33 7.65 -15.35
C PHE A 157 -9.58 8.98 -15.39
N LEU A 158 -9.46 9.58 -16.59
CA LEU A 158 -8.81 10.86 -16.81
C LEU A 158 -9.74 11.82 -17.60
N PRO A 159 -10.97 12.05 -17.13
CA PRO A 159 -11.86 13.02 -17.76
C PRO A 159 -11.26 14.44 -17.70
N PRO A 160 -11.74 15.40 -18.52
CA PRO A 160 -11.24 16.77 -18.51
C PRO A 160 -11.27 17.45 -17.13
N GLU A 161 -12.28 17.12 -16.32
CA GLU A 161 -12.47 17.60 -14.95
C GLU A 161 -12.54 16.40 -13.98
N PRO A 162 -11.39 15.85 -13.56
CA PRO A 162 -11.37 14.69 -12.69
C PRO A 162 -11.64 15.06 -11.23
N HIS A 163 -12.43 14.23 -10.56
CA HIS A 163 -12.61 14.25 -9.12
C HIS A 163 -11.43 13.57 -8.41
N GLY A 164 -11.15 14.01 -7.18
CA GLY A 164 -10.09 13.47 -6.32
C GLY A 164 -10.42 12.08 -5.74
N PRO A 165 -9.51 11.49 -4.95
CA PRO A 165 -8.33 12.14 -4.36
C PRO A 165 -7.03 12.01 -5.18
N LEU A 166 -7.03 11.30 -6.31
CA LEU A 166 -5.88 11.17 -7.21
C LEU A 166 -6.32 11.20 -8.68
N THR A 167 -5.35 11.26 -9.60
CA THR A 167 -5.59 11.06 -11.04
C THR A 167 -4.86 9.83 -11.59
N LEU A 168 -3.53 9.89 -11.69
CA LEU A 168 -2.67 8.85 -12.22
C LEU A 168 -1.36 8.79 -11.42
N TRP A 169 -1.09 7.64 -10.82
CA TRP A 169 0.23 7.33 -10.23
C TRP A 169 0.97 6.28 -11.04
N CYS A 170 2.30 6.29 -10.93
CA CYS A 170 3.18 5.35 -11.59
C CYS A 170 4.03 4.62 -10.55
N ALA A 171 3.99 3.29 -10.55
CA ALA A 171 4.90 2.46 -9.76
C ALA A 171 5.86 1.69 -10.64
N LEU A 172 7.09 1.55 -10.16
CA LEU A 172 8.17 0.83 -10.80
C LEU A 172 8.57 -0.36 -9.92
N ASP A 173 8.35 -1.59 -10.40
CA ASP A 173 8.86 -2.81 -9.78
C ASP A 173 10.31 -3.02 -10.24
N LEU A 174 11.25 -2.68 -9.37
CA LEU A 174 12.68 -2.69 -9.62
C LEU A 174 13.24 -4.09 -9.33
N ARG A 175 13.55 -4.81 -10.41
CA ARG A 175 14.05 -6.19 -10.35
C ARG A 175 15.58 -6.17 -10.49
N PRO A 176 16.34 -6.94 -9.69
CA PRO A 176 17.80 -7.04 -9.85
C PRO A 176 18.18 -7.55 -11.24
N ALA A 177 17.40 -8.49 -11.78
CA ALA A 177 17.54 -9.04 -13.12
C ALA A 177 16.27 -8.81 -13.93
N GLY A 178 16.46 -8.49 -15.22
CA GLY A 178 15.39 -8.27 -16.17
C GLY A 178 14.84 -6.83 -16.17
N PRO A 179 13.83 -6.56 -17.01
CA PRO A 179 13.29 -5.23 -17.15
C PRO A 179 12.44 -4.81 -15.94
N THR A 180 12.41 -3.51 -15.69
CA THR A 180 11.54 -2.88 -14.69
C THR A 180 10.08 -3.05 -15.09
N GLY A 181 9.25 -3.55 -14.17
CA GLY A 181 7.80 -3.59 -14.39
C GLY A 181 7.19 -2.23 -14.10
N VAL A 182 6.25 -1.77 -14.93
CA VAL A 182 5.53 -0.51 -14.69
C VAL A 182 4.09 -0.83 -14.30
N LYS A 183 3.58 -0.12 -13.29
CA LYS A 183 2.17 -0.19 -12.91
C LYS A 183 1.58 1.20 -12.84
N LEU A 184 0.38 1.36 -13.37
CA LEU A 184 -0.36 2.61 -13.34
C LEU A 184 -1.53 2.47 -12.38
N TYR A 185 -1.75 3.45 -11.51
CA TYR A 185 -2.89 3.49 -10.59
C TYR A 185 -3.79 4.66 -10.95
N LEU A 186 -5.08 4.39 -11.04
CA LEU A 186 -6.14 5.28 -11.49
C LEU A 186 -7.23 5.40 -10.42
N ASN A 187 -7.99 6.50 -10.45
CA ASN A 187 -9.09 6.76 -9.52
C ASN A 187 -10.44 6.25 -10.05
N PRO A 188 -11.04 5.20 -9.46
CA PRO A 188 -12.40 4.76 -9.81
C PRO A 188 -13.46 5.86 -9.70
N GLY A 189 -13.28 6.80 -8.76
CA GLY A 189 -14.17 7.93 -8.53
C GLY A 189 -13.87 9.16 -9.38
N ALA A 190 -13.05 9.07 -10.44
CA ALA A 190 -12.64 10.22 -11.24
C ALA A 190 -13.82 11.00 -11.87
N ARG A 191 -14.96 10.35 -12.09
CA ARG A 191 -16.21 10.94 -12.61
C ARG A 191 -17.27 11.15 -11.52
N GLY A 192 -16.86 11.18 -10.26
CA GLY A 192 -17.74 11.13 -9.08
C GLY A 192 -17.67 9.78 -8.37
N ILE A 193 -17.66 9.80 -7.04
CA ILE A 193 -17.48 8.60 -6.20
C ILE A 193 -18.69 7.66 -6.30
N GLU A 194 -19.87 8.21 -6.49
CA GLU A 194 -21.13 7.51 -6.73
C GLU A 194 -21.10 6.69 -8.02
N ARG A 195 -20.28 7.10 -9.01
CA ARG A 195 -20.09 6.40 -10.28
C ARG A 195 -18.94 5.41 -10.27
N ALA A 196 -18.27 5.19 -9.13
CA ALA A 196 -17.07 4.34 -9.11
C ALA A 196 -17.36 2.89 -9.50
N MET A 197 -18.51 2.33 -9.11
CA MET A 197 -18.90 0.97 -9.54
C MET A 197 -19.14 0.91 -11.06
N GLU A 198 -19.87 1.87 -11.62
CA GLU A 198 -20.11 2.00 -13.06
C GLU A 198 -18.79 2.09 -13.83
N THR A 199 -17.90 2.99 -13.39
CA THR A 199 -16.57 3.20 -13.99
C THR A 199 -15.73 1.92 -14.00
N VAL A 200 -15.67 1.19 -12.89
CA VAL A 200 -14.90 -0.07 -12.82
C VAL A 200 -15.56 -1.16 -13.66
N THR A 201 -16.89 -1.32 -13.62
CA THR A 201 -17.61 -2.31 -14.44
C THR A 201 -17.38 -2.08 -15.93
N GLU A 202 -17.48 -0.82 -16.39
CA GLU A 202 -17.21 -0.47 -17.78
C GLU A 202 -15.75 -0.73 -18.15
N ALA A 203 -14.79 -0.34 -17.29
CA ALA A 203 -13.37 -0.59 -17.53
C ALA A 203 -13.06 -2.10 -17.66
N MET A 204 -13.60 -2.93 -16.76
CA MET A 204 -13.45 -4.38 -16.81
C MET A 204 -14.10 -4.98 -18.07
N THR A 205 -15.17 -4.36 -18.58
CA THR A 205 -15.81 -4.78 -19.84
C THR A 205 -14.95 -4.45 -21.05
N ARG A 206 -14.42 -3.22 -21.14
CA ARG A 206 -13.51 -2.78 -22.21
C ARG A 206 -12.21 -3.58 -22.26
N LEU A 207 -11.77 -4.11 -21.12
CA LEU A 207 -10.58 -4.96 -21.01
C LEU A 207 -10.89 -6.48 -21.09
N GLY A 208 -12.15 -6.88 -21.30
CA GLY A 208 -12.51 -8.29 -21.46
C GLY A 208 -12.57 -9.13 -20.18
N HIS A 209 -12.58 -8.50 -19.00
CA HIS A 209 -12.61 -9.15 -17.68
C HIS A 209 -13.97 -9.07 -16.97
N ALA A 210 -15.05 -8.67 -17.66
CA ALA A 210 -16.37 -8.50 -17.06
C ALA A 210 -16.86 -9.73 -16.28
N ARG A 211 -16.71 -10.94 -16.85
CA ARG A 211 -17.14 -12.20 -16.22
C ARG A 211 -16.35 -12.51 -14.95
N ALA A 212 -15.03 -12.35 -15.00
CA ALA A 212 -14.15 -12.57 -13.84
C ALA A 212 -14.38 -11.55 -12.71
N PHE A 213 -14.80 -10.33 -13.07
CA PHE A 213 -15.09 -9.26 -12.11
C PHE A 213 -16.46 -9.43 -11.41
N GLU A 214 -17.40 -10.14 -12.01
CA GLU A 214 -18.78 -10.23 -11.53
C GLU A 214 -18.91 -10.70 -10.06
N PRO A 215 -18.15 -11.71 -9.57
CA PRO A 215 -18.19 -12.07 -8.15
C PRO A 215 -17.78 -10.93 -7.22
N VAL A 216 -16.77 -10.15 -7.60
CA VAL A 216 -16.29 -8.97 -6.84
C VAL A 216 -17.36 -7.88 -6.86
N ARG A 217 -17.96 -7.60 -8.02
CA ARG A 217 -19.04 -6.61 -8.16
C ARG A 217 -20.21 -6.92 -7.22
N ARG A 218 -20.70 -8.17 -7.21
CA ARG A 218 -21.80 -8.61 -6.33
C ARG A 218 -21.42 -8.52 -4.86
N HIS A 219 -20.22 -8.95 -4.50
CA HIS A 219 -19.73 -8.88 -3.13
C HIS A 219 -19.71 -7.44 -2.61
N VAL A 220 -19.21 -6.50 -3.41
CA VAL A 220 -19.17 -5.07 -3.04
C VAL A 220 -20.57 -4.48 -2.98
N ALA A 221 -21.44 -4.75 -3.97
CA ALA A 221 -22.81 -4.23 -4.00
C ALA A 221 -23.63 -4.66 -2.77
N ALA A 222 -23.47 -5.91 -2.32
CA ALA A 222 -24.18 -6.43 -1.15
C ALA A 222 -23.74 -5.80 0.19
N ARG A 223 -22.49 -5.32 0.29
CA ARG A 223 -21.90 -4.82 1.53
C ARG A 223 -21.73 -3.30 1.58
N SER A 224 -21.80 -2.62 0.44
CA SER A 224 -21.58 -1.18 0.36
C SER A 224 -22.49 -0.52 -0.70
N PRO A 225 -23.82 -0.70 -0.59
CA PRO A 225 -24.77 -0.22 -1.61
C PRO A 225 -24.77 1.30 -1.78
N GLU A 226 -24.48 2.06 -0.71
CA GLU A 226 -24.57 3.53 -0.73
C GLU A 226 -23.21 4.25 -0.91
N ARG A 227 -22.09 3.53 -0.85
CA ARG A 227 -20.74 4.13 -0.85
C ARG A 227 -19.77 3.20 -1.56
N ALA A 228 -19.59 3.38 -2.85
CA ALA A 228 -18.68 2.55 -3.63
C ALA A 228 -17.26 2.56 -3.01
N ALA A 229 -16.80 1.37 -2.63
CA ALA A 229 -15.57 1.11 -1.89
C ALA A 229 -14.29 1.08 -2.75
N PHE A 230 -14.40 1.35 -4.05
CA PHE A 230 -13.28 1.19 -4.99
C PHE A 230 -12.24 2.28 -4.77
N MET A 231 -11.11 1.90 -4.20
CA MET A 231 -10.03 2.82 -3.83
C MET A 231 -9.12 3.11 -5.02
N PHE A 232 -8.72 2.07 -5.76
CA PHE A 232 -7.82 2.19 -6.90
C PHE A 232 -8.18 1.18 -8.00
N PHE A 233 -7.91 1.55 -9.23
CA PHE A 233 -7.85 0.64 -10.38
C PHE A 233 -6.43 0.67 -10.93
N ALA A 234 -5.79 -0.47 -11.16
CA ALA A 234 -4.41 -0.49 -11.62
C ALA A 234 -4.17 -1.40 -12.82
N LEU A 235 -3.22 -0.99 -13.65
CA LEU A 235 -2.77 -1.68 -14.86
C LEU A 235 -1.29 -2.01 -14.73
N ASP A 236 -0.93 -3.27 -14.92
CA ASP A 236 0.45 -3.66 -15.16
C ASP A 236 0.78 -3.40 -16.65
N VAL A 237 1.65 -2.41 -16.94
CA VAL A 237 2.06 -2.05 -18.30
C VAL A 237 3.53 -2.40 -18.54
N GLY A 238 3.87 -2.79 -19.77
CA GLY A 238 5.23 -3.20 -20.15
C GLY A 238 5.51 -4.69 -19.91
N PRO A 239 6.77 -5.08 -19.62
CA PRO A 239 7.23 -6.47 -19.73
C PRO A 239 6.83 -7.32 -18.51
N TRP A 240 5.54 -7.64 -18.44
CA TRP A 240 4.97 -8.60 -17.52
C TRP A 240 4.76 -9.92 -18.24
N ALA A 241 5.21 -11.02 -17.62
CA ALA A 241 4.92 -12.36 -18.15
C ALA A 241 3.41 -12.62 -18.23
N GLU A 242 2.67 -12.05 -17.27
CA GLU A 242 1.21 -12.08 -17.23
C GLU A 242 0.75 -10.70 -16.73
N PRO A 243 0.49 -9.73 -17.64
CA PRO A 243 -0.02 -8.42 -17.25
C PRO A 243 -1.39 -8.58 -16.60
N ARG A 244 -1.62 -7.78 -15.56
CA ARG A 244 -2.82 -7.82 -14.73
C ARG A 244 -3.56 -6.50 -14.77
N VAL A 245 -4.88 -6.60 -14.77
CA VAL A 245 -5.77 -5.56 -14.25
C VAL A 245 -5.97 -5.81 -12.76
N LYS A 246 -5.99 -4.76 -11.94
CA LYS A 246 -6.17 -4.89 -10.49
C LYS A 246 -7.21 -3.92 -9.96
N VAL A 247 -8.11 -4.41 -9.12
CA VAL A 247 -9.16 -3.60 -8.47
C VAL A 247 -8.95 -3.62 -6.96
N TYR A 248 -8.84 -2.45 -6.35
CA TYR A 248 -8.65 -2.28 -4.92
C TYR A 248 -9.95 -1.85 -4.26
N VAL A 249 -10.40 -2.59 -3.25
CA VAL A 249 -11.66 -2.39 -2.52
C VAL A 249 -11.32 -2.10 -1.07
N ALA A 250 -11.75 -0.95 -0.56
CA ALA A 250 -11.66 -0.61 0.85
C ALA A 250 -12.82 -1.24 1.65
N HIS A 251 -12.55 -1.72 2.85
CA HIS A 251 -13.54 -2.33 3.72
C HIS A 251 -13.59 -1.56 5.06
N PRO A 252 -14.33 -0.43 5.14
CA PRO A 252 -14.45 0.36 6.37
C PRO A 252 -15.14 -0.45 7.47
N GLY A 253 -14.56 -0.47 8.67
CA GLY A 253 -15.13 -1.17 9.83
C GLY A 253 -15.17 -2.69 9.71
N ALA A 254 -14.52 -3.25 8.69
CA ALA A 254 -14.47 -4.70 8.50
C ALA A 254 -13.70 -5.38 9.63
N THR A 255 -14.06 -6.63 9.91
CA THR A 255 -13.37 -7.55 10.81
C THR A 255 -12.37 -8.44 10.05
N ALA A 256 -11.59 -9.24 10.78
CA ALA A 256 -10.76 -10.28 10.19
C ALA A 256 -11.60 -11.32 9.42
N ALA A 257 -12.82 -11.62 9.88
CA ALA A 257 -13.74 -12.53 9.20
C ALA A 257 -14.25 -11.96 7.88
N ASP A 258 -14.61 -10.67 7.84
CA ASP A 258 -15.03 -10.00 6.60
C ASP A 258 -13.92 -10.01 5.55
N ALA A 259 -12.67 -9.79 5.96
CA ALA A 259 -11.52 -9.87 5.07
C ALA A 259 -11.28 -11.29 4.53
N ALA A 260 -11.47 -12.31 5.38
CA ALA A 260 -11.39 -13.70 4.98
C ALA A 260 -12.47 -14.06 3.94
N ASP A 261 -13.70 -13.58 4.14
CA ASP A 261 -14.79 -13.76 3.19
C ASP A 261 -14.54 -13.06 1.85
N ALA A 262 -13.97 -11.85 1.88
CA ALA A 262 -13.53 -11.15 0.67
C ALA A 262 -12.48 -11.94 -0.13
N ALA A 263 -11.62 -12.70 0.56
CA ALA A 263 -10.60 -13.54 -0.07
C ALA A 263 -11.18 -14.80 -0.75
N ARG A 264 -12.35 -15.30 -0.30
CA ARG A 264 -13.02 -16.49 -0.87
C ARG A 264 -13.41 -16.32 -2.33
N LEU A 265 -13.49 -15.09 -2.82
CA LEU A 265 -13.76 -14.80 -4.23
C LEU A 265 -12.64 -15.26 -5.17
N VAL A 266 -11.45 -15.54 -4.64
CA VAL A 266 -10.28 -15.97 -5.39
C VAL A 266 -9.96 -17.42 -5.03
N PRO A 267 -10.17 -18.39 -5.95
CA PRO A 267 -9.97 -19.82 -5.65
C PRO A 267 -8.57 -20.17 -5.12
N ALA A 268 -7.54 -19.44 -5.54
CA ALA A 268 -6.16 -19.66 -5.12
C ALA A 268 -5.80 -18.99 -3.78
N ALA A 269 -6.70 -18.21 -3.18
CA ALA A 269 -6.48 -17.56 -1.90
C ALA A 269 -6.84 -18.47 -0.73
N CYS A 270 -6.26 -18.21 0.44
CA CYS A 270 -6.50 -18.95 1.68
C CYS A 270 -7.09 -17.96 2.69
N PRO A 271 -8.41 -17.97 2.91
CA PRO A 271 -9.10 -17.07 3.84
C PRO A 271 -8.49 -17.07 5.24
N GLU A 272 -8.01 -18.22 5.71
CA GLU A 272 -7.43 -18.40 7.04
C GLU A 272 -6.13 -17.60 7.21
N ARG A 273 -5.30 -17.55 6.16
CA ARG A 273 -4.08 -16.73 6.13
C ARG A 273 -4.39 -15.24 6.11
N VAL A 274 -5.49 -14.85 5.47
CA VAL A 274 -5.96 -13.46 5.43
C VAL A 274 -6.45 -13.03 6.82
N ALA A 275 -7.27 -13.84 7.48
CA ALA A 275 -7.68 -13.58 8.87
C ALA A 275 -6.49 -13.56 9.84
N GLU A 276 -5.51 -14.47 9.68
CA GLU A 276 -4.29 -14.50 10.48
C GLU A 276 -3.48 -13.20 10.34
N LEU A 277 -3.32 -12.66 9.12
CA LEU A 277 -2.67 -11.37 8.92
C LEU A 277 -3.42 -10.25 9.66
N CYS A 278 -4.75 -10.17 9.54
CA CYS A 278 -5.54 -9.19 10.29
C CYS A 278 -5.29 -9.27 11.79
N ARG A 279 -5.41 -10.47 12.38
CA ARG A 279 -5.17 -10.72 13.81
C ARG A 279 -3.78 -10.26 14.26
N LEU A 280 -2.76 -10.63 13.50
CA LEU A 280 -1.37 -10.33 13.83
C LEU A 280 -1.08 -8.83 13.78
N VAL A 281 -1.72 -8.11 12.85
CA VAL A 281 -1.44 -6.70 12.61
C VAL A 281 -2.37 -5.74 13.34
N GLY A 282 -3.63 -6.08 13.57
CA GLY A 282 -4.63 -5.18 14.15
C GLY A 282 -5.65 -5.84 15.07
N GLY A 283 -5.54 -7.15 15.31
CA GLY A 283 -6.54 -7.93 16.05
C GLY A 283 -7.71 -8.39 15.18
N GLU A 284 -8.81 -8.80 15.81
CA GLU A 284 -10.03 -9.27 15.12
C GLU A 284 -10.80 -8.13 14.42
N GLY A 285 -10.49 -6.87 14.75
CA GLY A 285 -11.25 -5.69 14.32
C GLY A 285 -12.28 -5.25 15.37
N PRO A 286 -13.22 -4.36 14.99
CA PRO A 286 -13.36 -3.74 13.67
C PRO A 286 -12.19 -2.80 13.31
N PHE A 287 -11.87 -2.74 12.01
CA PHE A 287 -10.83 -1.85 11.48
C PHE A 287 -11.42 -0.45 11.15
N ASP A 288 -11.71 0.33 12.19
CA ASP A 288 -12.43 1.60 12.09
C ASP A 288 -11.57 2.84 11.81
N ARG A 289 -10.26 2.81 12.11
CA ARG A 289 -9.39 3.99 11.96
C ARG A 289 -8.98 4.21 10.51
N LEU A 290 -8.49 3.16 9.88
CA LEU A 290 -8.23 3.08 8.44
C LEU A 290 -8.70 1.71 7.93
N PRO A 291 -9.38 1.66 6.78
CA PRO A 291 -10.00 0.43 6.30
C PRO A 291 -8.94 -0.60 5.90
N LEU A 292 -9.30 -1.87 6.02
CA LEU A 292 -8.64 -2.93 5.28
C LEU A 292 -8.84 -2.69 3.78
N VAL A 293 -7.87 -3.08 2.95
CA VAL A 293 -7.99 -2.96 1.49
C VAL A 293 -7.70 -4.30 0.83
N SER A 294 -8.68 -4.86 0.13
CA SER A 294 -8.49 -6.04 -0.72
C SER A 294 -8.09 -5.62 -2.13
N CYS A 295 -7.19 -6.36 -2.76
CA CYS A 295 -6.73 -6.17 -4.12
C CYS A 295 -7.05 -7.45 -4.91
N TYR A 296 -7.94 -7.35 -5.88
CA TYR A 296 -8.24 -8.43 -6.81
C TYR A 296 -7.44 -8.25 -8.08
N SER A 297 -6.71 -9.27 -8.51
CA SER A 297 -5.97 -9.28 -9.77
C SER A 297 -6.70 -10.12 -10.80
N PHE A 298 -6.69 -9.69 -12.05
CA PHE A 298 -7.34 -10.34 -13.18
C PHE A 298 -6.32 -10.54 -14.29
N THR A 299 -6.29 -11.74 -14.85
CA THR A 299 -5.47 -12.11 -16.01
C THR A 299 -6.33 -12.90 -16.99
N GLY A 300 -5.78 -13.26 -18.15
CA GLY A 300 -6.47 -14.13 -19.11
C GLY A 300 -6.57 -15.60 -18.68
N ALA A 301 -5.91 -16.00 -17.59
CA ALA A 301 -5.82 -17.42 -17.18
C ALA A 301 -7.11 -17.98 -16.57
N ASP A 302 -7.94 -17.13 -15.96
CA ASP A 302 -9.28 -17.49 -15.48
C ASP A 302 -10.26 -16.38 -15.88
N THR A 303 -11.31 -16.77 -16.61
CA THR A 303 -12.31 -15.83 -17.13
C THR A 303 -13.54 -15.70 -16.23
N HIS A 304 -13.62 -16.48 -15.15
CA HIS A 304 -14.76 -16.55 -14.23
C HIS A 304 -14.44 -16.02 -12.82
N HIS A 305 -13.17 -16.02 -12.42
CA HIS A 305 -12.74 -15.52 -11.11
C HIS A 305 -11.51 -14.62 -11.21
N PRO A 306 -11.28 -13.74 -10.21
CA PRO A 306 -9.99 -13.09 -10.07
C PRO A 306 -8.90 -14.15 -9.84
N THR A 307 -7.71 -13.90 -10.39
CA THR A 307 -6.57 -14.84 -10.38
C THR A 307 -5.61 -14.61 -9.21
N GLY A 308 -5.78 -13.51 -8.47
CA GLY A 308 -5.03 -13.23 -7.26
C GLY A 308 -5.77 -12.33 -6.28
N HIS A 309 -5.48 -12.52 -5.00
CA HIS A 309 -5.97 -11.75 -3.87
C HIS A 309 -4.80 -11.14 -3.09
N GLY A 310 -4.85 -9.84 -2.84
CA GLY A 310 -3.97 -9.16 -1.89
C GLY A 310 -4.78 -8.56 -0.75
N LEU A 311 -4.41 -8.76 0.50
CA LEU A 311 -4.94 -7.98 1.63
C LEU A 311 -3.88 -6.98 2.06
N HIS A 312 -4.24 -5.70 2.16
CA HIS A 312 -3.41 -4.63 2.72
C HIS A 312 -4.00 -4.17 4.06
N VAL A 313 -3.22 -4.29 5.13
CA VAL A 313 -3.57 -3.82 6.47
C VAL A 313 -2.80 -2.53 6.76
N PRO A 314 -3.46 -1.39 7.02
CA PRO A 314 -2.79 -0.11 7.30
C PRO A 314 -2.23 -0.11 8.73
N VAL A 315 -1.12 -0.81 8.96
CA VAL A 315 -0.54 -1.03 10.30
C VAL A 315 -0.34 0.27 11.09
N ARG A 316 0.03 1.37 10.42
CA ARG A 316 0.18 2.72 11.00
C ARG A 316 -1.05 3.26 11.74
N ALA A 317 -2.24 2.75 11.45
CA ALA A 317 -3.47 3.13 12.16
C ALA A 317 -3.63 2.41 13.49
N TYR A 318 -2.98 1.25 13.66
CA TYR A 318 -3.24 0.28 14.72
C TYR A 318 -2.06 0.04 15.65
N VAL A 319 -0.99 0.82 15.50
CA VAL A 319 0.18 0.83 16.38
C VAL A 319 0.34 2.18 17.04
N ARG A 320 1.10 2.21 18.15
CA ARG A 320 1.52 3.45 18.80
C ARG A 320 2.53 4.22 17.96
N ASP A 321 3.55 3.51 17.50
CA ASP A 321 4.73 4.01 16.81
C ASP A 321 5.25 2.97 15.80
N ASP A 322 6.26 3.32 15.01
CA ASP A 322 6.82 2.40 14.01
C ASP A 322 7.60 1.24 14.62
N ARG A 323 7.99 1.30 15.90
CA ARG A 323 8.55 0.13 16.59
C ARG A 323 7.48 -0.95 16.71
N GLY A 324 6.25 -0.58 17.06
CA GLY A 324 5.11 -1.48 17.06
C GLY A 324 4.79 -2.06 15.67
N ALA A 325 4.91 -1.25 14.61
CA ALA A 325 4.69 -1.72 13.24
C ALA A 325 5.78 -2.71 12.79
N HIS A 326 7.03 -2.39 13.08
CA HIS A 326 8.18 -3.23 12.82
C HIS A 326 8.03 -4.59 13.50
N ASP A 327 7.73 -4.62 14.80
CA ASP A 327 7.64 -5.89 15.54
C ASP A 327 6.52 -6.78 15.00
N ARG A 328 5.42 -6.20 14.50
CA ARG A 328 4.35 -6.94 13.79
C ARG A 328 4.83 -7.43 12.44
N ALA A 329 5.53 -6.61 11.66
CA ALA A 329 6.10 -7.03 10.37
C ALA A 329 7.08 -8.20 10.52
N VAL A 330 7.98 -8.16 11.51
CA VAL A 330 8.93 -9.25 11.81
C VAL A 330 8.20 -10.54 12.17
N ARG A 331 7.19 -10.47 13.06
CA ARG A 331 6.38 -11.65 13.41
C ARG A 331 5.69 -12.23 12.18
N PHE A 332 5.18 -11.38 11.29
CA PHE A 332 4.52 -11.81 10.07
C PHE A 332 5.49 -12.49 9.09
N LEU A 333 6.66 -11.91 8.85
CA LEU A 333 7.70 -12.50 8.00
C LEU A 333 8.14 -13.87 8.54
N ARG A 334 8.40 -13.96 9.85
CA ARG A 334 8.78 -15.22 10.52
C ARG A 334 7.73 -16.32 10.35
N ARG A 335 6.44 -15.97 10.36
CA ARG A 335 5.34 -16.93 10.17
C ARG A 335 5.41 -17.66 8.82
N TYR A 336 5.99 -17.01 7.81
CA TYR A 336 6.19 -17.55 6.46
C TYR A 336 7.63 -18.01 6.21
N GLY A 337 8.45 -18.14 7.26
CA GLY A 337 9.86 -18.54 7.12
C GLY A 337 10.73 -17.51 6.40
N VAL A 338 10.29 -16.26 6.34
CA VAL A 338 11.01 -15.17 5.69
C VAL A 338 11.91 -14.47 6.71
N ARG A 339 13.18 -14.26 6.35
CA ARG A 339 14.15 -13.54 7.19
C ARG A 339 13.81 -12.04 7.23
N SER A 340 13.85 -11.44 8.43
CA SER A 340 13.58 -10.00 8.61
C SER A 340 14.76 -9.09 8.29
N THR A 341 15.99 -9.61 8.19
CA THR A 341 17.19 -8.78 7.97
C THR A 341 17.07 -7.75 6.84
N PRO A 342 16.44 -8.05 5.68
CA PRO A 342 16.26 -7.04 4.65
C PRO A 342 15.23 -5.95 5.01
N LEU A 343 14.24 -6.24 5.86
CA LEU A 343 13.35 -5.23 6.44
C LEU A 343 14.14 -4.28 7.34
N ASP A 344 14.97 -4.83 8.24
CA ASP A 344 15.77 -4.04 9.18
C ASP A 344 16.69 -3.06 8.42
N ARG A 345 17.43 -3.59 7.44
CA ARG A 345 18.30 -2.78 6.56
C ARG A 345 17.54 -1.74 5.74
N ALA A 346 16.28 -2.01 5.37
CA ALA A 346 15.47 -1.05 4.64
C ALA A 346 15.04 0.13 5.51
N LEU A 347 14.73 -0.11 6.78
CA LEU A 347 14.42 0.95 7.74
C LEU A 347 15.65 1.82 8.01
N ASP A 348 16.82 1.20 8.20
CA ASP A 348 18.11 1.91 8.34
C ASP A 348 18.44 2.73 7.09
N ALA A 349 18.06 2.25 5.89
CA ALA A 349 18.25 2.98 4.63
C ALA A 349 17.30 4.18 4.50
N LEU A 350 16.13 4.15 5.15
CA LEU A 350 15.09 5.16 4.98
C LEU A 350 15.19 6.28 6.00
N THR A 351 15.55 5.97 7.25
CA THR A 351 15.52 6.95 8.34
C THR A 351 16.65 6.74 9.34
N VAL A 352 17.04 7.84 9.98
CA VAL A 352 17.96 7.84 11.13
C VAL A 352 17.22 8.04 12.46
N ARG A 353 15.91 8.33 12.41
CA ARG A 353 15.14 8.57 13.64
C ARG A 353 14.89 7.26 14.39
N PRO A 354 14.78 7.28 15.72
CA PRO A 354 14.25 6.15 16.47
C PRO A 354 12.84 5.79 16.00
N LEU A 355 12.56 4.48 15.82
CA LEU A 355 11.24 4.01 15.41
C LEU A 355 10.12 4.35 16.44
N THR A 356 10.49 4.60 17.69
CA THR A 356 9.58 5.04 18.76
C THR A 356 9.23 6.53 18.71
N ALA A 357 9.96 7.33 17.92
CA ALA A 357 9.80 8.78 17.84
C ALA A 357 8.66 9.22 16.91
N GLY A 358 8.03 8.29 16.18
CA GLY A 358 6.94 8.60 15.26
C GLY A 358 6.17 7.37 14.81
N VAL A 359 5.13 7.60 14.01
CA VAL A 359 4.31 6.55 13.40
C VAL A 359 4.05 6.86 11.93
N GLY A 360 4.09 5.85 11.07
CA GLY A 360 3.69 5.98 9.67
C GLY A 360 4.81 5.73 8.66
N LEU A 361 6.05 5.57 9.13
CA LEU A 361 7.14 5.08 8.28
C LEU A 361 6.77 3.72 7.68
N ILE A 362 6.21 2.79 8.45
CA ILE A 362 5.64 1.54 7.90
C ILE A 362 4.16 1.75 7.67
N SER A 363 3.77 2.01 6.42
CA SER A 363 2.42 2.45 6.08
C SER A 363 1.41 1.30 6.03
N TYR A 364 1.80 0.20 5.37
CA TYR A 364 0.99 -1.01 5.19
C TYR A 364 1.83 -2.28 5.32
N LEU A 365 1.14 -3.36 5.72
CA LEU A 365 1.59 -4.74 5.54
C LEU A 365 0.60 -5.44 4.61
N SER A 366 1.09 -6.18 3.62
CA SER A 366 0.20 -6.96 2.75
C SER A 366 0.60 -8.40 2.57
N LEU A 367 -0.40 -9.25 2.39
CA LEU A 367 -0.28 -10.63 1.93
C LEU A 367 -0.86 -10.74 0.53
N VAL A 368 -0.07 -11.17 -0.44
CA VAL A 368 -0.50 -11.42 -1.82
C VAL A 368 -0.46 -12.91 -2.11
N GLN A 369 -1.59 -13.43 -2.59
CA GLN A 369 -1.80 -14.81 -2.97
C GLN A 369 -2.28 -14.85 -4.42
N ALA A 370 -1.64 -15.66 -5.26
CA ALA A 370 -2.02 -15.85 -6.65
C ALA A 370 -1.76 -17.31 -7.04
N GLY A 371 -2.54 -17.82 -8.00
CA GLY A 371 -2.37 -19.18 -8.48
C GLY A 371 -0.92 -19.48 -8.90
N ARG A 372 -0.42 -20.67 -8.56
CA ARG A 372 0.92 -21.17 -8.94
C ARG A 372 2.10 -20.36 -8.39
N GLN A 373 1.89 -19.47 -7.42
CA GLN A 373 2.94 -18.66 -6.82
C GLN A 373 2.92 -18.80 -5.29
N ALA A 374 4.11 -18.84 -4.68
CA ALA A 374 4.22 -18.76 -3.24
C ALA A 374 3.63 -17.43 -2.73
N PRO A 375 2.98 -17.40 -1.56
CA PRO A 375 2.50 -16.17 -0.96
C PRO A 375 3.64 -15.15 -0.82
N ARG A 376 3.33 -13.90 -1.13
CA ARG A 376 4.28 -12.79 -1.02
C ARG A 376 3.84 -11.84 0.06
N ILE A 377 4.78 -11.50 0.94
CA ILE A 377 4.60 -10.48 1.96
C ILE A 377 5.16 -9.17 1.43
N THR A 378 4.48 -8.05 1.62
CA THR A 378 5.01 -6.74 1.25
C THR A 378 4.89 -5.77 2.41
N THR A 379 5.98 -5.04 2.69
CA THR A 379 6.02 -3.91 3.62
C THR A 379 6.10 -2.62 2.82
N TYR A 380 5.30 -1.63 3.17
CA TYR A 380 5.21 -0.35 2.46
C TYR A 380 5.75 0.75 3.37
N PHE A 381 6.46 1.71 2.77
CA PHE A 381 7.22 2.71 3.50
C PHE A 381 6.96 4.13 3.02
N CYS A 382 6.61 5.00 3.96
CA CYS A 382 6.58 6.44 3.74
C CYS A 382 8.01 7.01 3.80
N PRO A 383 8.44 7.84 2.83
CA PRO A 383 9.75 8.50 2.87
C PRO A 383 9.91 9.51 4.02
N GLU A 384 8.80 10.03 4.57
CA GLU A 384 8.74 11.09 5.59
C GLU A 384 9.50 12.37 5.17
N ALA A 385 9.40 12.76 3.89
CA ALA A 385 10.14 13.91 3.37
C ALA A 385 9.67 15.25 3.98
N TYR A 386 8.39 15.34 4.36
CA TYR A 386 7.82 16.58 4.87
C TYR A 386 7.51 16.53 6.36
N ARG A 387 7.12 15.36 6.88
CA ARG A 387 6.74 15.25 8.29
C ARG A 387 6.78 13.82 8.83
N VAL A 388 7.35 13.69 10.02
CA VAL A 388 7.14 12.54 10.90
C VAL A 388 5.89 12.77 11.75
N LEU A 389 4.91 11.86 11.71
CA LEU A 389 3.75 11.97 12.60
C LEU A 389 4.14 11.52 14.01
N PRO A 390 3.69 12.22 15.07
CA PRO A 390 4.05 11.87 16.43
C PRO A 390 3.47 10.51 16.84
N PRO A 391 4.11 9.79 17.78
CA PRO A 391 3.57 8.57 18.35
C PRO A 391 2.18 8.80 18.94
N ARG A 392 1.31 7.81 18.82
CA ARG A 392 -0.05 7.91 19.37
C ARG A 392 0.00 7.84 20.90
N GLN A 393 -0.59 8.84 21.55
CA GLN A 393 -0.93 8.78 22.97
C GLN A 393 -1.94 7.62 23.17
N GLY A 394 -1.72 6.79 24.18
CA GLY A 394 -2.26 5.42 24.22
C GLY A 394 -3.78 5.31 24.23
N THR A 395 -4.27 4.26 23.58
CA THR A 395 -5.05 3.21 24.25
C THR A 395 -4.33 1.91 23.94
N ALA A 396 -3.84 1.20 24.96
CA ALA A 396 -3.25 -0.13 24.78
C ALA A 396 -4.21 -1.00 23.97
N SER A 397 -3.73 -1.64 22.90
CA SER A 397 -4.44 -2.83 22.39
C SER A 397 -4.46 -3.85 23.54
N PRO A 398 -5.58 -4.55 23.79
CA PRO A 398 -5.60 -5.61 24.77
C PRO A 398 -4.51 -6.62 24.40
N SER A 399 -3.58 -6.84 25.33
CA SER A 399 -2.59 -7.90 25.20
C SER A 399 -3.33 -9.22 24.96
N PRO A 400 -2.90 -10.09 24.03
CA PRO A 400 -3.48 -11.42 23.95
C PRO A 400 -3.27 -12.09 25.32
N ALA A 401 -4.37 -12.53 25.94
CA ALA A 401 -4.34 -13.20 27.23
C ALA A 401 -3.34 -14.37 27.19
N PRO A 402 -2.53 -14.57 28.24
CA PRO A 402 -1.66 -15.74 28.30
C PRO A 402 -2.51 -17.00 28.27
N ALA A 403 -2.08 -17.99 27.48
CA ALA A 403 -2.71 -19.30 27.43
C ALA A 403 -2.80 -19.90 28.84
N PRO A 404 -3.90 -20.58 29.21
CA PRO A 404 -4.02 -21.18 30.52
C PRO A 404 -2.88 -22.18 30.73
N ALA A 405 -2.17 -22.00 31.85
CA ALA A 405 -1.14 -22.91 32.30
C ALA A 405 -1.74 -24.31 32.43
N THR A 406 -1.09 -25.27 31.79
CA THR A 406 -1.40 -26.69 31.95
C THR A 406 -0.95 -27.09 33.36
N GLU A 407 -1.89 -27.25 34.28
CA GLU A 407 -1.61 -27.89 35.57
C GLU A 407 -1.27 -29.35 35.32
N ARG A 408 0.03 -29.68 35.44
CA ARG A 408 0.50 -31.05 35.65
C ARG A 408 0.72 -31.26 37.14
N GLY A 409 -0.16 -32.05 37.73
CA GLY A 409 0.17 -33.12 38.67
C GLY A 409 0.46 -32.74 40.12
N SER A 410 -0.42 -33.18 41.02
CA SER A 410 -0.01 -33.75 42.29
C SER A 410 -0.82 -35.02 42.57
N THR A 411 -0.12 -36.04 43.05
CA THR A 411 -0.47 -37.46 43.08
C THR A 411 -1.05 -37.92 44.42
N ALA A 412 -2.14 -38.72 44.36
CA ALA A 412 -2.45 -39.94 45.15
C ALA A 412 -2.75 -39.80 46.68
N PRO A 413 -3.46 -40.77 47.35
CA PRO A 413 -3.63 -42.18 46.96
C PRO A 413 -5.01 -42.86 47.12
N GLN A 414 -5.17 -43.91 46.30
CA GLN A 414 -5.81 -45.23 46.48
C GLN A 414 -7.08 -45.40 47.35
N SER A 415 -8.13 -45.93 46.71
CA SER A 415 -8.96 -47.02 47.26
C SER A 415 -9.65 -47.80 46.11
N THR A 416 -9.40 -49.10 46.03
CA THR A 416 -10.11 -50.12 45.22
C THR A 416 -10.91 -51.02 46.19
N PRO A 417 -11.67 -52.05 45.74
CA PRO A 417 -12.44 -52.24 44.49
C PRO A 417 -13.84 -52.88 44.76
N GLN A 418 -14.84 -52.73 43.87
CA GLN A 418 -15.92 -53.70 43.54
C GLN A 418 -16.57 -53.18 42.24
N GLY A 419 -16.99 -53.90 41.20
CA GLY A 419 -17.29 -55.30 40.91
C GLY A 419 -18.34 -55.30 39.75
N PHE A 420 -18.51 -56.43 39.06
CA PHE A 420 -19.52 -56.74 38.02
C PHE A 420 -19.24 -56.28 36.56
N THR A 421 -18.75 -57.15 35.66
CA THR A 421 -19.30 -58.37 35.01
C THR A 421 -20.16 -58.06 33.77
N VAL A 422 -19.62 -58.41 32.61
CA VAL A 422 -20.25 -58.44 31.28
C VAL A 422 -20.80 -59.84 31.02
N PRO A 423 -21.98 -60.00 30.39
CA PRO A 423 -22.31 -61.22 29.67
C PRO A 423 -22.07 -61.06 28.17
N ARG A 424 -21.35 -62.03 27.62
CA ARG A 424 -21.36 -62.41 26.20
C ARG A 424 -22.66 -63.12 25.85
N THR A 425 -22.86 -63.27 24.53
CA THR A 425 -23.52 -64.34 23.73
C THR A 425 -24.70 -63.80 22.91
N THR A 426 -24.99 -64.19 21.67
CA THR A 426 -24.40 -65.01 20.58
C THR A 426 -25.35 -64.83 19.39
N GLY A 427 -24.86 -64.99 18.16
CA GLY A 427 -25.67 -65.07 16.94
C GLY A 427 -24.80 -64.88 15.70
#